data_AF-A0A954K544-F1
#
_entry.id   AF-A0A954K544-F1
#
_cell.length_a   1.000
_cell.length_b   1.000
_cell.length_c   1.000
_cell.angle_alpha   90.00
_cell.angle_beta   90.00
_cell.angle_gamma   90.00
#
_symmetry.space_group_name_H-M   'P 1'
#
loop_
_entity.id
_entity.type
_entity.pdbx_description
1 polymer ?
#
loop_
_entity_poly.entity_id
_entity_poly.type
_entity_poly.pdbx_seq_one_letter_code
_entity_poly.pdbx_strand_id
1 'polypeptide(L)'
;HSLPDSVINEIKRATHALARELKVKGLMNIQFAVKQSDDKYTVYILEVNPRASRTSPFVSKATGLSLPRVAAKVMAGVSLLEQGVTREPAPRHTSVKESVFPFSRFLGVDIILGPEMRSTGEVMGISEGFAMAFAKSQLAASTSLPSEGTVFISMADVYKDMIIEPARRLIELGFKIVSTSGTARVLKEAGLEVATVKKLKEGRPNLLDMMANQEVQFIFNTPSGKGSRTDEGKIRSASVSYGVTCVTTIPGCLAVVKALEALAEDPTPQVRALQDWMAEIEVC
;
A
#
# COMPACT_ATOMS: atom_id res chain seq x y z
N HIS A 1 6.88 -9.49 -7.46
CA HIS A 1 7.20 -8.05 -7.63
C HIS A 1 6.46 -7.54 -8.88
N SER A 2 6.24 -6.23 -9.07
CA SER A 2 5.46 -5.68 -10.19
C SER A 2 6.28 -4.93 -11.25
N LEU A 3 7.60 -4.80 -11.07
CA LEU A 3 8.50 -4.12 -12.02
C LEU A 3 9.40 -5.14 -12.72
N PRO A 4 9.46 -5.20 -14.05
CA PRO A 4 10.34 -6.11 -14.76
C PRO A 4 11.82 -5.93 -14.40
N ASP A 5 12.61 -7.00 -14.52
CA ASP A 5 14.05 -6.98 -14.22
C ASP A 5 14.80 -5.89 -15.01
N SER A 6 14.38 -5.61 -16.24
CA SER A 6 14.95 -4.53 -17.07
C SER A 6 14.80 -3.15 -16.41
N VAL A 7 13.64 -2.88 -15.78
CA VAL A 7 13.37 -1.64 -15.06
C VAL A 7 14.19 -1.57 -13.77
N ILE A 8 14.29 -2.69 -13.05
CA ILE A 8 15.09 -2.78 -11.82
C ILE A 8 16.56 -2.52 -12.14
N ASN A 9 17.10 -3.13 -13.20
CA ASN A 9 18.47 -2.94 -13.64
C ASN A 9 18.75 -1.49 -14.05
N GLU A 10 17.79 -0.83 -14.71
CA GLU A 10 17.90 0.59 -15.06
C GLU A 10 17.94 1.48 -13.81
N ILE A 11 17.08 1.22 -12.82
CA ILE A 11 17.09 1.92 -11.52
C ILE A 11 18.44 1.74 -10.81
N LYS A 12 19.00 0.52 -10.80
CA LYS A 12 20.31 0.23 -10.21
C LYS A 12 21.42 0.98 -10.93
N ARG A 13 21.44 0.95 -12.26
CA ARG A 13 22.40 1.68 -13.10
C ARG A 13 22.37 3.18 -12.79
N ALA A 14 21.19 3.79 -12.80
CA ALA A 14 21.01 5.21 -12.49
C ALA A 14 21.46 5.54 -11.05
N THR A 15 21.14 4.67 -10.09
CA THR A 15 21.56 4.80 -8.69
C THR A 15 23.07 4.87 -8.55
N HIS A 16 23.80 3.94 -9.17
CA HIS A 16 25.27 3.94 -9.14
C HIS A 16 25.89 5.15 -9.83
N ALA A 17 25.33 5.58 -10.97
CA ALA A 17 25.79 6.75 -11.69
C ALA A 17 25.65 8.02 -10.83
N LEU A 18 24.48 8.23 -10.23
CA LEU A 18 24.19 9.38 -9.35
C LEU A 18 25.06 9.37 -8.09
N ALA A 19 25.28 8.20 -7.48
CA ALA A 19 26.14 8.07 -6.30
C ALA A 19 27.57 8.56 -6.57
N ARG A 20 28.12 8.21 -7.74
CA ARG A 20 29.46 8.60 -8.19
C ARG A 20 29.53 10.08 -8.52
N GLU A 21 28.58 10.58 -9.32
CA GLU A 21 28.55 11.99 -9.75
C GLU A 21 28.41 12.94 -8.55
N LEU A 22 27.53 12.61 -7.60
CA LEU A 22 27.31 13.40 -6.39
C LEU A 22 28.37 13.15 -5.29
N LYS A 23 29.36 12.29 -5.55
CA LYS A 23 30.45 11.95 -4.63
C LYS A 23 29.96 11.53 -3.24
N VAL A 24 28.87 10.75 -3.19
CA VAL A 24 28.22 10.36 -1.95
C VAL A 24 29.18 9.49 -1.11
N LYS A 25 29.35 9.86 0.17
CA LYS A 25 30.02 9.04 1.19
C LYS A 25 29.06 8.82 2.35
N GLY A 26 28.57 7.59 2.51
CA GLY A 26 27.53 7.24 3.49
C GLY A 26 26.22 6.82 2.81
N LEU A 27 25.08 7.23 3.38
CA LEU A 27 23.76 6.89 2.83
C LEU A 27 23.30 7.89 1.77
N MET A 28 22.53 7.39 0.82
CA MET A 28 21.70 8.18 -0.08
C MET A 28 20.35 7.51 -0.29
N ASN A 29 19.37 8.29 -0.70
CA ASN A 29 18.07 7.84 -1.14
C ASN A 29 17.71 8.53 -2.46
N ILE A 30 17.19 7.76 -3.43
CA ILE A 30 16.70 8.29 -4.70
C ILE A 30 15.24 7.87 -4.82
N GLN A 31 14.40 8.79 -5.28
CA GLN A 31 13.01 8.51 -5.61
C GLN A 31 12.85 8.51 -7.12
N PHE A 32 12.29 7.41 -7.64
CA PHE A 32 12.01 7.24 -9.06
C PHE A 32 10.50 7.16 -9.28
N ALA A 33 10.06 7.61 -10.46
CA ALA A 33 8.75 7.29 -11.00
C ALA A 33 8.92 6.41 -12.24
N VAL A 34 8.20 5.30 -12.29
CA VAL A 34 8.18 4.43 -13.47
C VAL A 34 6.83 4.60 -14.15
N LYS A 35 6.85 5.09 -15.39
CA LYS A 35 5.65 5.20 -16.22
C LYS A 35 5.69 4.13 -17.30
N GLN A 36 4.62 3.34 -17.38
CA GLN A 36 4.37 2.47 -18.53
C GLN A 36 3.50 3.24 -19.54
N SER A 37 3.94 3.28 -20.79
CA SER A 37 3.13 3.73 -21.94
C SER A 37 3.28 2.66 -23.00
N ASP A 38 2.15 2.10 -23.42
CA ASP A 38 2.13 0.93 -24.31
C ASP A 38 2.99 -0.20 -23.69
N ASP A 39 3.89 -0.79 -24.46
CA ASP A 39 4.81 -1.85 -24.01
C ASP A 39 6.15 -1.32 -23.47
N LYS A 40 6.27 -0.01 -23.20
CA LYS A 40 7.52 0.62 -22.79
C LYS A 40 7.45 1.21 -21.38
N TYR A 41 8.43 0.83 -20.56
CA TYR A 41 8.71 1.46 -19.26
C TYR A 41 9.69 2.62 -19.43
N THR A 42 9.36 3.77 -18.82
CA THR A 42 10.25 4.92 -18.72
C THR A 42 10.51 5.23 -17.25
N VAL A 43 11.79 5.27 -16.86
CA VAL A 43 12.24 5.58 -15.50
C VAL A 43 12.58 7.07 -15.41
N TYR A 44 11.87 7.79 -14.55
CA TYR A 44 12.10 9.20 -14.25
C TYR A 44 12.72 9.33 -12.86
N ILE A 45 13.68 10.24 -12.71
CA ILE A 45 14.22 10.63 -11.40
C ILE A 45 13.34 11.76 -10.86
N LEU A 46 12.83 11.61 -9.64
CA LEU A 46 12.08 12.65 -8.94
C LEU A 46 13.03 13.53 -8.12
N GLU A 47 13.80 12.92 -7.22
CA GLU A 47 14.77 13.62 -6.38
C GLU A 47 15.88 12.68 -5.88
N VAL A 48 17.00 13.27 -5.47
CA VAL A 48 18.11 12.60 -4.80
C VAL A 48 18.37 13.26 -3.45
N ASN A 49 18.38 12.46 -2.40
CA ASN A 49 18.68 12.87 -1.04
C ASN A 49 20.01 12.23 -0.61
N PRO A 50 21.16 12.93 -0.64
CA PRO A 50 22.48 12.40 -0.28
C PRO A 50 22.65 12.34 1.26
N ARG A 51 21.70 11.69 1.93
CA ARG A 51 21.63 11.50 3.38
C ARG A 51 20.81 10.26 3.72
N ALA A 52 20.79 9.90 5.00
CA ALA A 52 19.87 8.90 5.51
C ALA A 52 18.41 9.29 5.23
N SER A 53 17.58 8.28 4.98
CA SER A 53 16.15 8.44 4.74
C SER A 53 15.34 7.70 5.81
N ARG A 54 14.07 8.07 5.95
CA ARG A 54 13.15 7.41 6.89
C ARG A 54 12.93 5.92 6.58
N THR A 55 13.30 5.44 5.38
CA THR A 55 13.19 4.01 5.03
C THR A 55 14.42 3.20 5.42
N SER A 56 15.54 3.83 5.80
CA SER A 56 16.78 3.11 6.16
C SER A 56 16.58 2.09 7.30
N PRO A 57 15.82 2.37 8.38
CA PRO A 57 15.53 1.39 9.42
C PRO A 57 14.73 0.19 8.91
N PHE A 58 13.66 0.44 8.14
CA PHE A 58 12.86 -0.62 7.52
C PHE A 58 13.71 -1.52 6.61
N VAL A 59 14.50 -0.94 5.70
CA VAL A 59 15.35 -1.72 4.79
C VAL A 59 16.39 -2.51 5.59
N SER A 60 16.95 -1.94 6.66
CA SER A 60 17.91 -2.67 7.51
C SER A 60 17.29 -3.90 8.18
N LYS A 61 16.01 -3.79 8.57
CA LYS A 61 15.26 -4.91 9.17
C LYS A 61 14.83 -5.93 8.14
N ALA A 62 14.45 -5.52 6.94
CA ALA A 62 14.09 -6.42 5.84
C ALA A 62 15.28 -7.21 5.30
N THR A 63 16.48 -6.63 5.33
CA THR A 63 17.68 -7.21 4.70
C THR A 63 18.68 -7.83 5.68
N GLY A 64 18.51 -7.59 6.98
CA GLY A 64 19.49 -7.96 8.01
C GLY A 64 20.76 -7.11 8.01
N LEU A 65 20.94 -6.25 7.01
CA LEU A 65 22.10 -5.37 6.91
C LEU A 65 21.83 -4.05 7.63
N SER A 66 22.57 -3.76 8.71
CA SER A 66 22.47 -2.49 9.42
C SER A 66 23.03 -1.33 8.58
N LEU A 67 22.21 -0.76 7.69
CA LEU A 67 22.61 0.29 6.75
C LEU A 67 23.19 1.53 7.45
N PRO A 68 22.61 2.05 8.56
CA PRO A 68 23.20 3.18 9.27
C PRO A 68 24.59 2.86 9.84
N ARG A 69 24.79 1.65 10.39
CA ARG A 69 26.10 1.22 10.93
C ARG A 69 27.13 1.13 9.81
N VAL A 70 26.76 0.52 8.69
CA VAL A 70 27.66 0.36 7.53
C VAL A 70 28.06 1.72 6.97
N ALA A 71 27.09 2.60 6.76
CA ALA A 71 27.34 3.93 6.24
C ALA A 71 28.14 4.81 7.20
N ALA A 72 27.92 4.72 8.51
CA ALA A 72 28.73 5.43 9.50
C ALA A 72 30.21 5.04 9.42
N LYS A 73 30.49 3.73 9.28
CA LYS A 73 31.85 3.23 9.07
C LYS A 73 32.46 3.71 7.74
N VAL A 74 31.67 3.76 6.67
CA VAL A 74 32.10 4.36 5.38
C VAL A 74 32.48 5.83 5.55
N MET A 75 31.67 6.60 6.28
CA MET A 75 31.98 8.01 6.56
C MET A 75 33.24 8.17 7.42
N ALA A 76 33.53 7.21 8.28
CA ALA A 76 34.75 7.15 9.10
C ALA A 76 35.98 6.62 8.35
N GLY A 77 35.86 6.27 7.06
CA GLY A 77 36.97 5.82 6.22
C GLY A 77 37.11 4.32 6.03
N VAL A 78 36.24 3.49 6.62
CA VAL A 78 36.23 2.04 6.42
C VAL A 78 35.36 1.69 5.23
N SER A 79 35.97 1.19 4.15
CA SER A 79 35.27 0.87 2.90
C SER A 79 34.19 -0.22 3.09
N LEU A 80 33.28 -0.34 2.12
CA LEU A 80 32.30 -1.44 2.11
C LEU A 80 32.98 -2.81 2.06
N LEU A 81 34.08 -2.92 1.30
CA LEU A 81 34.86 -4.15 1.15
C LEU A 81 35.49 -4.60 2.49
N GLU A 82 36.10 -3.67 3.23
CA GLU A 82 36.67 -3.96 4.56
C GLU A 82 35.60 -4.37 5.58
N GLN A 83 34.33 -4.00 5.34
CA GLN A 83 33.19 -4.41 6.16
C GLN A 83 32.54 -5.73 5.70
N GLY A 84 33.04 -6.34 4.62
CA GLY A 84 32.45 -7.54 4.01
C GLY A 84 31.23 -7.27 3.12
N VAL A 85 30.78 -6.02 2.98
CA VAL A 85 29.57 -5.69 2.22
C VAL A 85 29.89 -5.63 0.72
N THR A 86 29.85 -6.78 0.06
CA THR A 86 30.28 -6.93 -1.34
C THR A 86 29.14 -7.08 -2.34
N ARG A 87 27.96 -7.54 -1.90
CA ARG A 87 26.78 -7.76 -2.74
C ARG A 87 25.52 -7.19 -2.10
N GLU A 88 24.51 -6.89 -2.91
CA GLU A 88 23.20 -6.45 -2.44
C GLU A 88 22.47 -7.61 -1.73
N PRO A 89 21.91 -7.42 -0.52
CA PRO A 89 21.11 -8.45 0.13
C PRO A 89 19.87 -8.82 -0.70
N ALA A 90 19.59 -10.12 -0.83
CA ALA A 90 18.43 -10.64 -1.55
C ALA A 90 17.59 -11.56 -0.64
N PRO A 91 16.75 -11.01 0.25
CA PRO A 91 15.88 -11.80 1.12
C PRO A 91 14.90 -12.65 0.30
N ARG A 92 14.66 -13.89 0.75
CA ARG A 92 13.63 -14.78 0.16
C ARG A 92 12.21 -14.45 0.61
N HIS A 93 12.08 -13.76 1.75
CA HIS A 93 10.81 -13.34 2.31
C HIS A 93 10.39 -11.96 1.77
N THR A 94 9.12 -11.64 1.91
CA THR A 94 8.55 -10.33 1.60
C THR A 94 8.39 -9.50 2.89
N SER A 95 8.85 -8.25 2.83
CA SER A 95 8.65 -7.25 3.87
C SER A 95 7.78 -6.11 3.34
N VAL A 96 6.65 -5.83 3.99
CA VAL A 96 5.73 -4.74 3.65
C VAL A 96 5.76 -3.69 4.74
N LYS A 97 5.86 -2.42 4.34
CA LYS A 97 5.77 -1.27 5.23
C LYS A 97 4.43 -0.57 5.03
N GLU A 98 3.65 -0.39 6.07
CA GLU A 98 2.42 0.41 6.04
C GLU A 98 2.54 1.64 6.94
N SER A 99 1.92 2.74 6.51
CA SER A 99 1.90 4.00 7.24
C SER A 99 0.75 4.06 8.25
N VAL A 100 1.02 4.57 9.44
CA VAL A 100 0.01 4.85 10.46
C VAL A 100 -0.38 6.33 10.41
N PHE A 101 -1.67 6.60 10.26
CA PHE A 101 -2.22 7.94 10.11
C PHE A 101 -2.99 8.39 11.36
N PRO A 102 -2.88 9.67 11.76
CA PRO A 102 -3.57 10.20 12.94
C PRO A 102 -5.02 10.62 12.64
N PHE A 103 -5.67 10.09 11.59
CA PHE A 103 -6.98 10.59 11.13
C PHE A 103 -8.08 10.51 12.19
N SER A 104 -8.05 9.49 13.05
CA SER A 104 -8.99 9.35 14.18
C SER A 104 -8.85 10.45 15.23
N ARG A 105 -7.72 11.18 15.25
CA ARG A 105 -7.50 12.34 16.13
C ARG A 105 -8.06 13.64 15.55
N PHE A 106 -8.38 13.67 14.26
CA PHE A 106 -8.83 14.85 13.53
C PHE A 106 -10.10 14.54 12.72
N LEU A 107 -11.21 14.30 13.44
CA LEU A 107 -12.50 13.99 12.82
C LEU A 107 -12.97 15.11 11.89
N GLY A 108 -13.57 14.75 10.75
CA GLY A 108 -14.05 15.70 9.75
C GLY A 108 -12.98 16.17 8.74
N VAL A 109 -11.73 15.75 8.90
CA VAL A 109 -10.68 15.96 7.89
C VAL A 109 -10.81 14.91 6.79
N ASP A 110 -10.62 15.32 5.54
CA ASP A 110 -10.58 14.41 4.39
C ASP A 110 -9.29 13.58 4.42
N ILE A 111 -9.42 12.26 4.40
CA ILE A 111 -8.31 11.30 4.51
C ILE A 111 -7.68 10.93 3.16
N ILE A 112 -7.91 11.74 2.13
CA ILE A 112 -7.31 11.54 0.82
C ILE A 112 -5.78 11.65 0.88
N LEU A 113 -5.10 10.67 0.27
CA LEU A 113 -3.65 10.68 0.11
C LEU A 113 -3.24 11.69 -0.96
N GLY A 114 -2.14 12.40 -0.72
CA GLY A 114 -1.66 13.46 -1.61
C GLY A 114 -0.13 13.50 -1.68
N PRO A 115 0.44 14.51 -2.35
CA PRO A 115 1.90 14.68 -2.44
C PRO A 115 2.55 15.00 -1.09
N GLU A 116 1.76 15.47 -0.12
CA GLU A 116 2.20 15.77 1.24
C GLU A 116 2.11 14.52 2.14
N MET A 117 3.20 14.23 2.87
CA MET A 117 3.22 13.15 3.86
C MET A 117 2.52 13.59 5.16
N ARG A 118 1.50 12.83 5.58
CA ARG A 118 0.71 13.10 6.81
C ARG A 118 0.76 11.98 7.86
N SER A 119 1.47 10.89 7.58
CA SER A 119 1.59 9.77 8.51
C SER A 119 2.53 10.12 9.67
N THR A 120 2.22 9.60 10.85
CA THR A 120 2.98 9.84 12.10
C THR A 120 3.83 8.64 12.50
N GLY A 121 3.53 7.46 11.95
CA GLY A 121 4.25 6.23 12.25
C GLY A 121 4.22 5.27 11.08
N GLU A 122 4.85 4.12 11.28
CA GLU A 122 4.89 3.02 10.32
C GLU A 122 4.96 1.68 11.05
N VAL A 123 4.46 0.64 10.38
CA VAL A 123 4.50 -0.75 10.84
C VAL A 123 5.06 -1.63 9.72
N MET A 124 5.49 -2.83 10.10
CA MET A 124 6.12 -3.78 9.19
C MET A 124 5.45 -5.14 9.30
N GLY A 125 5.00 -5.69 8.17
CA GLY A 125 4.57 -7.08 8.04
C GLY A 125 5.60 -7.91 7.29
N ILE A 126 5.93 -9.10 7.80
CA ILE A 126 6.88 -10.03 7.18
C ILE A 126 6.20 -11.39 6.97
N SER A 127 6.32 -11.93 5.76
CA SER A 127 5.90 -13.27 5.41
C SER A 127 6.66 -13.74 4.16
N GLU A 128 6.56 -15.02 3.81
CA GLU A 128 7.14 -15.55 2.57
C GLU A 128 6.52 -14.88 1.34
N GLY A 129 5.20 -14.64 1.37
CA GLY A 129 4.44 -14.03 0.28
C GLY A 129 3.98 -12.59 0.56
N PHE A 130 3.78 -11.82 -0.52
CA PHE A 130 3.29 -10.44 -0.45
C PHE A 130 1.93 -10.31 0.22
N ALA A 131 0.97 -11.18 -0.14
CA ALA A 131 -0.41 -11.08 0.34
C ALA A 131 -0.48 -11.15 1.87
N MET A 132 0.17 -12.16 2.46
CA MET A 132 0.22 -12.33 3.91
C MET A 132 1.11 -11.28 4.61
N ALA A 133 2.21 -10.84 3.98
CA ALA A 133 3.02 -9.74 4.52
C ALA A 133 2.22 -8.42 4.57
N PHE A 134 1.41 -8.14 3.55
CA PHE A 134 0.50 -6.99 3.52
C PHE A 134 -0.65 -7.13 4.54
N ALA A 135 -1.27 -8.32 4.65
CA ALA A 135 -2.28 -8.57 5.68
C ALA A 135 -1.75 -8.24 7.09
N LYS A 136 -0.55 -8.75 7.42
CA LYS A 136 0.13 -8.46 8.69
C LYS A 136 0.42 -6.96 8.88
N SER A 137 0.82 -6.23 7.83
CA SER A 137 1.04 -4.78 7.95
C SER A 137 -0.26 -4.02 8.23
N GLN A 138 -1.38 -4.42 7.62
CA GLN A 138 -2.67 -3.77 7.88
C GLN A 138 -3.16 -4.03 9.30
N LEU A 139 -3.06 -5.28 9.77
CA LEU A 139 -3.39 -5.65 11.16
C LEU A 139 -2.53 -4.88 12.16
N ALA A 140 -1.22 -4.79 11.93
CA ALA A 140 -0.32 -4.01 12.76
C ALA A 140 -0.64 -2.49 12.74
N ALA A 141 -1.12 -1.98 11.61
CA ALA A 141 -1.57 -0.59 11.47
C ALA A 141 -2.95 -0.34 12.11
N SER A 142 -3.53 -1.33 12.80
CA SER A 142 -4.88 -1.28 13.36
C SER A 142 -5.96 -1.03 12.30
N THR A 143 -5.71 -1.44 11.06
CA THR A 143 -6.69 -1.42 9.97
C THR A 143 -7.50 -2.70 10.01
N SER A 144 -8.83 -2.58 10.09
CA SER A 144 -9.71 -3.75 10.05
C SER A 144 -9.72 -4.36 8.65
N LEU A 145 -9.48 -5.67 8.57
CA LEU A 145 -9.68 -6.50 7.39
C LEU A 145 -10.78 -7.51 7.72
N PRO A 146 -12.06 -7.18 7.48
CA PRO A 146 -13.18 -8.06 7.81
C PRO A 146 -13.13 -9.34 6.99
N SER A 147 -13.61 -10.46 7.54
CA SER A 147 -13.69 -11.76 6.83
C SER A 147 -15.02 -11.95 6.09
N GLU A 148 -16.05 -11.19 6.44
CA GLU A 148 -17.39 -11.26 5.84
C GLU A 148 -18.09 -9.89 5.88
N GLY A 149 -19.25 -9.79 5.25
CA GLY A 149 -20.12 -8.63 5.29
C GLY A 149 -20.28 -7.95 3.93
N THR A 150 -20.46 -6.63 3.96
CA THR A 150 -20.74 -5.83 2.76
C THR A 150 -19.60 -4.87 2.45
N VAL A 151 -19.16 -4.85 1.20
CA VAL A 151 -18.20 -3.90 0.65
C VAL A 151 -18.93 -2.84 -0.17
N PHE A 152 -18.74 -1.57 0.19
CA PHE A 152 -19.17 -0.47 -0.66
C PHE A 152 -18.09 -0.12 -1.68
N ILE A 153 -18.46 -0.04 -2.97
CA ILE A 153 -17.53 0.30 -4.05
C ILE A 153 -18.05 1.52 -4.82
N SER A 154 -17.23 2.57 -4.93
CA SER A 154 -17.51 3.72 -5.79
C SER A 154 -16.23 4.24 -6.43
N MET A 155 -16.14 4.12 -7.75
CA MET A 155 -14.95 4.46 -8.52
C MET A 155 -15.13 5.70 -9.40
N ALA A 156 -14.05 6.46 -9.56
CA ALA A 156 -13.93 7.43 -10.64
C ALA A 156 -13.97 6.70 -12.01
N ASP A 157 -14.48 7.38 -13.04
CA ASP A 157 -14.78 6.76 -14.34
C ASP A 157 -13.59 6.01 -14.95
N VAL A 158 -12.39 6.61 -14.89
CA VAL A 158 -11.16 6.04 -15.45
C VAL A 158 -10.70 4.74 -14.78
N TYR A 159 -11.27 4.38 -13.62
CA TYR A 159 -10.87 3.22 -12.82
C TYR A 159 -11.95 2.15 -12.72
N LYS A 160 -13.13 2.34 -13.34
CA LYS A 160 -14.27 1.41 -13.20
C LYS A 160 -13.98 0.03 -13.77
N ASP A 161 -13.29 -0.06 -14.90
CA ASP A 161 -12.98 -1.37 -15.49
C ASP A 161 -11.97 -2.14 -14.63
N MET A 162 -11.03 -1.42 -14.00
CA MET A 162 -10.01 -2.02 -13.14
C MET A 162 -10.58 -2.61 -11.84
N ILE A 163 -11.79 -2.19 -11.42
CA ILE A 163 -12.38 -2.70 -10.18
C ILE A 163 -13.18 -4.00 -10.39
N ILE A 164 -13.49 -4.38 -11.65
CA ILE A 164 -14.30 -5.56 -11.97
C ILE A 164 -13.70 -6.83 -11.37
N GLU A 165 -12.41 -7.06 -11.60
CA GLU A 165 -11.72 -8.26 -11.12
C GLU A 165 -11.63 -8.33 -9.59
N PRO A 166 -11.16 -7.28 -8.88
CA PRO A 166 -11.22 -7.28 -7.42
C PRO A 166 -12.65 -7.42 -6.85
N ALA A 167 -13.68 -6.88 -7.50
CA ALA A 167 -15.07 -7.07 -7.09
C ALA A 167 -15.53 -8.54 -7.25
N ARG A 168 -15.16 -9.20 -8.35
CA ARG A 168 -15.44 -10.64 -8.56
C ARG A 168 -14.86 -11.49 -7.43
N ARG A 169 -13.59 -11.28 -7.11
CA ARG A 169 -12.88 -12.03 -6.06
C ARG A 169 -13.48 -11.79 -4.67
N LEU A 170 -13.96 -10.57 -4.38
CA LEU A 170 -14.71 -10.30 -3.15
C LEU A 170 -16.02 -11.10 -3.08
N ILE A 171 -16.76 -11.22 -4.18
CA ILE A 171 -17.99 -12.04 -4.23
C ILE A 171 -17.65 -13.52 -4.03
N GLU A 172 -16.56 -14.01 -4.63
CA GLU A 172 -16.07 -15.39 -4.45
C GLU A 172 -15.70 -15.69 -2.99
N LEU A 173 -15.18 -14.69 -2.26
CA LEU A 173 -14.95 -14.75 -0.81
C LEU A 173 -16.24 -14.64 0.02
N GLY A 174 -17.40 -14.43 -0.60
CA GLY A 174 -18.71 -14.35 0.08
C GLY A 174 -19.13 -12.93 0.50
N PHE A 175 -18.43 -11.87 0.08
CA PHE A 175 -18.85 -10.51 0.37
C PHE A 175 -20.04 -10.08 -0.50
N LYS A 176 -20.95 -9.31 0.10
CA LYS A 176 -21.98 -8.59 -0.63
C LYS A 176 -21.41 -7.28 -1.16
N ILE A 177 -21.74 -6.90 -2.39
CA ILE A 177 -21.29 -5.63 -2.95
C ILE A 177 -22.44 -4.65 -3.07
N VAL A 178 -22.23 -3.44 -2.54
CA VAL A 178 -23.10 -2.28 -2.70
C VAL A 178 -22.33 -1.18 -3.43
N SER A 179 -22.96 -0.49 -4.38
CA SER A 179 -22.24 0.47 -5.20
C SER A 179 -23.10 1.64 -5.65
N THR A 180 -22.45 2.77 -5.97
CA THR A 180 -23.13 3.91 -6.63
C THR A 180 -23.53 3.53 -8.05
N SER A 181 -24.63 4.13 -8.54
CA SER A 181 -25.24 3.82 -9.85
C SER A 181 -24.23 3.66 -11.00
N GLY A 182 -23.28 4.59 -11.12
CA GLY A 182 -22.29 4.58 -12.19
C GLY A 182 -21.26 3.44 -12.11
N THR A 183 -20.92 2.97 -10.91
CA THR A 183 -20.00 1.84 -10.71
C THR A 183 -20.77 0.52 -10.76
N ALA A 184 -21.97 0.48 -10.16
CA ALA A 184 -22.87 -0.67 -10.22
C ALA A 184 -23.22 -1.09 -11.65
N ARG A 185 -23.40 -0.12 -12.57
CA ARG A 185 -23.67 -0.40 -13.98
C ARG A 185 -22.56 -1.24 -14.62
N VAL A 186 -21.30 -0.83 -14.48
CA VAL A 186 -20.14 -1.53 -15.06
C VAL A 186 -19.99 -2.93 -14.46
N LEU A 187 -20.17 -3.07 -13.14
CA LEU A 187 -20.09 -4.37 -12.47
C LEU A 187 -21.21 -5.32 -12.92
N LYS A 188 -22.44 -4.82 -13.10
CA LYS A 188 -23.58 -5.60 -13.61
C LYS A 188 -23.40 -5.99 -15.08
N GLU A 189 -22.90 -5.09 -15.92
CA GLU A 189 -22.54 -5.39 -17.32
C GLU A 189 -21.48 -6.49 -17.41
N ALA A 190 -20.59 -6.58 -16.42
CA ALA A 190 -19.59 -7.66 -16.27
C ALA A 190 -20.15 -8.95 -15.62
N GLY A 191 -21.47 -9.03 -15.37
CA GLY A 191 -22.15 -10.21 -14.83
C GLY A 191 -22.10 -10.36 -13.31
N LEU A 192 -21.71 -9.32 -12.56
CA LEU A 192 -21.60 -9.38 -11.10
C LEU A 192 -22.90 -8.95 -10.40
N GLU A 193 -23.26 -9.68 -9.33
CA GLU A 193 -24.39 -9.32 -8.48
C GLU A 193 -24.03 -8.16 -7.55
N VAL A 194 -24.64 -6.99 -7.81
CA VAL A 194 -24.33 -5.75 -7.08
C VAL A 194 -25.61 -4.99 -6.73
N ALA A 195 -25.79 -4.68 -5.46
CA ALA A 195 -26.84 -3.78 -5.00
C ALA A 195 -26.48 -2.32 -5.29
N THR A 196 -27.46 -1.50 -5.66
CA THR A 196 -27.25 -0.08 -5.97
C THR A 196 -27.74 0.77 -4.82
N VAL A 197 -26.92 1.74 -4.39
CA VAL A 197 -27.29 2.73 -3.36
C VAL A 197 -27.21 4.15 -3.93
N LYS A 198 -28.07 5.03 -3.39
CA LYS A 198 -28.11 6.45 -3.77
C LYS A 198 -26.82 7.15 -3.33
N LYS A 199 -26.36 8.11 -4.15
CA LYS A 199 -25.34 9.08 -3.72
C LYS A 199 -25.91 9.98 -2.62
N LEU A 200 -25.05 10.64 -1.86
CA LEU A 200 -25.47 11.53 -0.76
C LEU A 200 -26.45 12.62 -1.24
N LYS A 201 -26.25 13.17 -2.43
CA LYS A 201 -27.15 14.17 -3.05
C LYS A 201 -28.46 13.61 -3.60
N GLU A 202 -28.53 12.30 -3.86
CA GLU A 202 -29.70 11.65 -4.47
C GLU A 202 -30.75 11.24 -3.42
N GLY A 203 -30.42 11.35 -2.12
CA GLY A 203 -31.34 11.13 -1.00
C GLY A 203 -30.97 9.92 -0.15
N ARG A 204 -31.98 9.31 0.49
CA ARG A 204 -31.84 8.18 1.42
C ARG A 204 -32.54 6.90 0.92
N PRO A 205 -32.10 5.70 1.35
CA PRO A 205 -30.87 5.45 2.11
C PRO A 205 -29.61 5.66 1.24
N ASN A 206 -28.54 6.19 1.84
CA ASN A 206 -27.22 6.33 1.22
C ASN A 206 -26.10 5.71 2.09
N LEU A 207 -24.85 5.75 1.62
CA LEU A 207 -23.73 5.14 2.34
C LEU A 207 -23.55 5.64 3.79
N LEU A 208 -23.86 6.90 4.09
CA LEU A 208 -23.77 7.39 5.47
C LEU A 208 -24.77 6.67 6.38
N ASP A 209 -25.98 6.41 5.87
CA ASP A 209 -27.01 5.66 6.61
C ASP A 209 -26.58 4.20 6.81
N MET A 210 -26.01 3.57 5.77
CA MET A 210 -25.51 2.20 5.85
C MET A 210 -24.34 2.05 6.84
N MET A 211 -23.40 3.00 6.88
CA MET A 211 -22.33 3.01 7.89
C MET A 211 -22.89 3.20 9.30
N ALA A 212 -23.87 4.10 9.49
CA ALA A 212 -24.52 4.31 10.78
C ALA A 212 -25.24 3.05 11.28
N ASN A 213 -25.81 2.27 10.37
CA ASN A 213 -26.46 0.99 10.65
C ASN A 213 -25.49 -0.20 10.73
N GLN A 214 -24.18 0.01 10.57
CA GLN A 214 -23.17 -1.05 10.50
C GLN A 214 -23.42 -2.08 9.38
N GLU A 215 -24.06 -1.65 8.29
CA GLU A 215 -24.38 -2.51 7.13
C GLU A 215 -23.20 -2.63 6.15
N VAL A 216 -22.14 -1.82 6.31
CA VAL A 216 -20.94 -1.81 5.47
C VAL A 216 -19.69 -1.93 6.33
N GLN A 217 -18.87 -2.95 6.05
CA GLN A 217 -17.66 -3.26 6.79
C GLN A 217 -16.41 -2.71 6.10
N PHE A 218 -16.51 -2.40 4.80
CA PHE A 218 -15.36 -2.05 3.99
C PHE A 218 -15.71 -1.11 2.84
N ILE A 219 -14.84 -0.15 2.54
CA ILE A 219 -15.07 0.86 1.50
C ILE A 219 -13.90 0.89 0.50
N PHE A 220 -14.23 0.75 -0.78
CA PHE A 220 -13.37 1.09 -1.90
C PHE A 220 -13.89 2.37 -2.55
N ASN A 221 -13.14 3.47 -2.40
CA ASN A 221 -13.51 4.77 -2.96
C ASN A 221 -12.33 5.47 -3.63
N THR A 222 -12.22 5.39 -4.96
CA THR A 222 -11.26 6.23 -5.68
C THR A 222 -11.82 7.64 -5.83
N PRO A 223 -11.04 8.69 -5.49
CA PRO A 223 -11.52 10.06 -5.59
C PRO A 223 -11.61 10.52 -7.05
N SER A 224 -12.74 11.14 -7.41
CA SER A 224 -12.88 11.89 -8.68
C SER A 224 -12.52 13.38 -8.51
N GLY A 225 -12.37 13.85 -7.26
CA GLY A 225 -11.93 15.19 -6.88
C GLY A 225 -11.38 15.27 -5.44
N LYS A 226 -11.01 16.48 -4.98
CA LYS A 226 -10.44 16.71 -3.63
C LYS A 226 -11.35 17.60 -2.76
N GLY A 227 -11.37 17.35 -1.44
CA GLY A 227 -11.92 18.25 -0.43
C GLY A 227 -13.08 17.66 0.38
N SER A 228 -13.09 17.91 1.69
CA SER A 228 -14.07 17.38 2.66
C SER A 228 -15.53 17.81 2.41
N ARG A 229 -15.74 18.87 1.63
CA ARG A 229 -17.09 19.35 1.27
C ARG A 229 -17.72 18.59 0.10
N THR A 230 -16.92 17.83 -0.65
CA THR A 230 -17.42 16.93 -1.69
C THR A 230 -18.14 15.74 -1.05
N ASP A 231 -19.05 15.10 -1.79
CA ASP A 231 -19.75 13.91 -1.28
C ASP A 231 -18.75 12.80 -0.92
N GLU A 232 -17.71 12.62 -1.74
CA GLU A 232 -16.64 11.64 -1.49
C GLU A 232 -15.80 12.01 -0.26
N GLY A 233 -15.48 13.30 -0.07
CA GLY A 233 -14.79 13.78 1.12
C GLY A 233 -15.60 13.51 2.40
N LYS A 234 -16.91 13.74 2.37
CA LYS A 234 -17.82 13.41 3.49
C LYS A 234 -17.84 11.91 3.78
N ILE A 235 -17.90 11.07 2.74
CA ILE A 235 -17.83 9.60 2.89
C ILE A 235 -16.53 9.19 3.59
N ARG A 236 -15.39 9.67 3.10
CA ARG A 236 -14.06 9.34 3.63
C ARG A 236 -13.87 9.84 5.07
N SER A 237 -14.33 11.04 5.38
CA SER A 237 -14.29 11.54 6.77
C SER A 237 -15.24 10.74 7.68
N ALA A 238 -16.43 10.37 7.20
CA ALA A 238 -17.37 9.57 7.97
C ALA A 238 -16.86 8.14 8.20
N SER A 239 -16.17 7.52 7.23
CA SER A 239 -15.63 6.17 7.40
C SER A 239 -14.65 6.09 8.57
N VAL A 240 -13.83 7.12 8.79
CA VAL A 240 -12.96 7.22 9.99
C VAL A 240 -13.80 7.26 11.26
N SER A 241 -14.83 8.11 11.31
CA SER A 241 -15.69 8.27 12.48
C SER A 241 -16.43 6.97 12.85
N TYR A 242 -16.86 6.20 11.85
CA TYR A 242 -17.54 4.92 12.04
C TYR A 242 -16.58 3.72 12.16
N GLY A 243 -15.25 3.94 12.08
CA GLY A 243 -14.27 2.85 12.14
C GLY A 243 -14.31 1.90 10.94
N VAL A 244 -14.83 2.34 9.80
CA VAL A 244 -14.92 1.55 8.56
C VAL A 244 -13.68 1.83 7.72
N THR A 245 -12.92 0.78 7.42
CA THR A 245 -11.72 0.87 6.58
C THR A 245 -12.08 1.38 5.19
N CYS A 246 -11.34 2.40 4.72
CA CYS A 246 -11.55 3.04 3.43
C CYS A 246 -10.26 3.05 2.61
N VAL A 247 -10.29 2.42 1.45
CA VAL A 247 -9.15 2.33 0.52
C VAL A 247 -9.40 3.24 -0.67
N THR A 248 -8.43 4.09 -0.97
CA THR A 248 -8.60 5.21 -1.90
C THR A 248 -7.87 5.07 -3.23
N THR A 249 -7.17 3.95 -3.45
CA THR A 249 -6.39 3.69 -4.66
C THR A 249 -6.65 2.29 -5.21
N ILE A 250 -6.61 2.13 -6.53
CA ILE A 250 -6.78 0.81 -7.18
C ILE A 250 -5.71 -0.20 -6.75
N PRO A 251 -4.40 0.14 -6.72
CA PRO A 251 -3.39 -0.79 -6.21
C PRO A 251 -3.64 -1.21 -4.76
N GLY A 252 -4.13 -0.30 -3.92
CA GLY A 252 -4.55 -0.60 -2.55
C GLY A 252 -5.73 -1.57 -2.50
N CYS A 253 -6.74 -1.38 -3.35
CA CYS A 253 -7.89 -2.29 -3.44
C CYS A 253 -7.43 -3.71 -3.80
N LEU A 254 -6.57 -3.84 -4.82
CA LEU A 254 -6.00 -5.12 -5.24
C LEU A 254 -5.16 -5.78 -4.13
N ALA A 255 -4.35 -4.99 -3.41
CA ALA A 255 -3.53 -5.50 -2.32
C ALA A 255 -4.40 -6.01 -1.15
N VAL A 256 -5.48 -5.29 -0.83
CA VAL A 256 -6.43 -5.75 0.19
C VAL A 256 -7.13 -7.03 -0.22
N VAL A 257 -7.66 -7.14 -1.44
CA VAL A 257 -8.33 -8.37 -1.89
C VAL A 257 -7.37 -9.57 -1.76
N LYS A 258 -6.12 -9.42 -2.20
CA LYS A 258 -5.09 -10.47 -2.02
C LYS A 258 -4.86 -10.84 -0.56
N ALA A 259 -4.84 -9.86 0.33
CA ALA A 259 -4.69 -10.10 1.76
C ALA A 259 -5.91 -10.79 2.37
N LEU A 260 -7.13 -10.44 1.94
CA LEU A 260 -8.35 -11.12 2.38
C LEU A 260 -8.37 -12.59 1.96
N GLU A 261 -7.95 -12.91 0.73
CA GLU A 261 -7.83 -14.29 0.28
C GLU A 261 -6.79 -15.06 1.08
N ALA A 262 -5.62 -14.47 1.31
CA ALA A 262 -4.58 -15.10 2.13
C ALA A 262 -5.04 -15.34 3.58
N LEU A 263 -5.86 -14.45 4.15
CA LEU A 263 -6.46 -14.62 5.47
C LEU A 263 -7.62 -15.63 5.47
N ALA A 264 -8.33 -15.80 4.35
CA ALA A 264 -9.34 -16.85 4.23
C ALA A 264 -8.70 -18.25 4.20
N GLU A 265 -7.52 -18.37 3.57
CA GLU A 265 -6.73 -19.61 3.54
C GLU A 265 -6.01 -19.88 4.87
N ASP A 266 -5.39 -18.85 5.48
CA ASP A 266 -4.71 -18.93 6.78
C ASP A 266 -5.20 -17.81 7.73
N PRO A 267 -6.28 -18.05 8.49
CA PRO A 267 -6.89 -17.05 9.36
C PRO A 267 -6.02 -16.62 10.55
N THR A 268 -4.97 -17.39 10.89
CA THR A 268 -4.10 -17.12 12.03
C THR A 268 -2.65 -16.99 11.56
N PRO A 269 -2.26 -15.81 11.05
CA PRO A 269 -0.95 -15.62 10.45
C PRO A 269 0.19 -16.04 11.39
N GLN A 270 1.04 -16.95 10.92
CA GLN A 270 2.17 -17.43 11.72
C GLN A 270 3.11 -16.28 12.11
N VAL A 271 3.62 -16.33 13.33
CA VAL A 271 4.61 -15.38 13.85
C VAL A 271 6.00 -16.02 13.84
N ARG A 272 7.00 -15.22 13.49
CA ARG A 272 8.40 -15.65 13.46
C ARG A 272 9.29 -14.52 13.93
N ALA A 273 10.27 -14.83 14.77
CA ALA A 273 11.18 -13.83 15.29
C ALA A 273 12.06 -13.26 14.18
N LEU A 274 12.46 -12.00 14.32
CA LEU A 274 13.31 -11.34 13.32
C LEU A 274 14.62 -12.11 13.11
N GLN A 275 15.20 -12.65 14.18
CA GLN A 275 16.44 -13.43 14.18
C GLN A 275 16.32 -14.64 13.26
N ASP A 276 15.18 -15.33 13.30
CA ASP A 276 14.94 -16.51 12.49
C ASP A 276 14.82 -16.13 11.01
N TRP A 277 14.17 -15.00 10.69
CA TRP A 277 14.14 -14.48 9.32
C TRP A 277 15.54 -14.11 8.81
N MET A 278 16.38 -13.55 9.68
CA MET A 278 17.75 -13.15 9.31
C MET A 278 18.68 -14.34 9.10
N ALA A 279 18.47 -15.44 9.83
CA ALA A 279 19.29 -16.65 9.69
C ALA A 279 19.20 -17.29 8.29
N GLU A 280 18.12 -17.03 7.55
CA GLU A 280 17.91 -17.52 6.18
C GLU A 280 18.49 -16.61 5.10
N ILE A 281 18.92 -15.40 5.48
CA ILE A 281 19.57 -14.49 4.54
C ILE A 281 21.03 -14.90 4.48
N GLU A 282 21.48 -15.33 3.30
CA GLU A 282 22.92 -15.47 3.08
C GLU A 282 23.57 -14.09 3.28
N VAL A 283 24.33 -13.94 4.36
CA VAL A 283 25.03 -12.69 4.66
C VAL A 283 26.05 -12.44 3.55
N CYS A 284 26.09 -11.19 3.08
CA CYS A 284 27.02 -10.70 2.07
C CYS A 284 28.40 -10.43 2.65
#